data_AF-A0A959KYC9-F1
#
_entry.id   AF-A0A959KYC9-F1
#
_cell.length_a   1.000
_cell.length_b   1.000
_cell.length_c   1.000
_cell.angle_alpha   90.00
_cell.angle_beta   90.00
_cell.angle_gamma   90.00
#
_symmetry.space_group_name_H-M   'P 1'
#
loop_
_entity.id
_entity.type
_entity.pdbx_description
1 polymer ?
#
loop_
_entity_poly.entity_id
_entity_poly.type
_entity_poly.pdbx_seq_one_letter_code
_entity_poly.pdbx_strand_id
1 'polypeptide(L)'
;MDISFLVMWLGFALASYSVVGNDVIQTLGTFLTSNEKRVKWWILWLFSASVLSAVLIYGYVQGNISYGRLDKFVFPEQYAWYYLLPPIVLLAITRLGIPVSTTFMILTLFSLSDIPGDLPTMVNSVFDTDQQLGSMIQKSWMGYVVAFGAAIIIYLLITRLTEKFFLDNPITKNGRVFWTIAQWCSTGFLWSQWLTQDLANIYVYLRGGFETTPFGFGVSLAILVGLLAYIFYSRGGAV
;
A
#
# COMPACT_ATOMS: atom_id res chain seq x y z
N MET A 1 9.99 -16.60 26.02
CA MET A 1 10.01 -16.69 24.55
C MET A 1 10.03 -15.28 24.03
N ASP A 2 10.95 -14.95 23.13
CA ASP A 2 11.07 -13.61 22.57
C ASP A 2 9.81 -13.29 21.74
N ILE A 3 8.89 -12.54 22.33
CA ILE A 3 7.61 -12.12 21.71
C ILE A 3 7.88 -11.28 20.46
N SER A 4 9.08 -10.67 20.37
CA SER A 4 9.49 -9.83 19.24
C SER A 4 9.33 -10.54 17.90
N PHE A 5 9.80 -11.79 17.78
CA PHE A 5 9.67 -12.56 16.53
C PHE A 5 8.20 -12.76 16.11
N LEU A 6 7.33 -13.08 17.08
CA LEU A 6 5.89 -13.25 16.82
C LEU A 6 5.25 -11.93 16.41
N VAL A 7 5.58 -10.83 17.10
CA VAL A 7 5.05 -9.50 16.79
C VAL A 7 5.52 -9.01 15.42
N MET A 8 6.77 -9.25 15.05
CA MET A 8 7.30 -8.88 13.73
C MET A 8 6.55 -9.60 12.61
N TRP A 9 6.40 -10.93 12.68
CA TRP A 9 5.74 -11.70 11.61
C TRP A 9 4.23 -11.53 11.60
N LEU A 10 3.59 -11.47 12.77
CA LEU A 10 2.16 -11.21 12.86
C LEU A 10 1.84 -9.77 12.41
N GLY A 11 2.66 -8.81 12.83
CA GLY A 11 2.57 -7.41 12.41
C GLY A 11 2.78 -7.28 10.91
N PHE A 12 3.79 -7.95 10.34
CA PHE A 12 4.01 -8.02 8.90
C PHE A 12 2.79 -8.58 8.16
N ALA A 13 2.21 -9.70 8.63
CA ALA A 13 1.06 -10.31 7.99
C ALA A 13 -0.20 -9.42 8.05
N LEU A 14 -0.48 -8.81 9.21
CA LEU A 14 -1.62 -7.91 9.40
C LEU A 14 -1.44 -6.59 8.62
N ALA A 15 -0.23 -6.02 8.63
CA ALA A 15 0.11 -4.85 7.83
C ALA A 15 0.03 -5.17 6.34
N SER A 16 0.54 -6.32 5.90
CA SER A 16 0.38 -6.78 4.52
C SER A 16 -1.10 -6.84 4.14
N TYR A 17 -1.94 -7.46 4.96
CA TYR A 17 -3.36 -7.58 4.64
C TYR A 17 -4.08 -6.21 4.60
N SER A 18 -3.86 -5.35 5.59
CA SER A 18 -4.49 -4.02 5.66
C SER A 18 -4.01 -3.05 4.59
N VAL A 19 -2.70 -2.92 4.41
CA VAL A 19 -2.09 -1.99 3.45
C VAL A 19 -2.37 -2.44 2.03
N VAL A 20 -2.11 -3.72 1.71
CA VAL A 20 -2.37 -4.25 0.37
C VAL A 20 -3.88 -4.23 0.09
N GLY A 21 -4.73 -4.60 1.04
CA GLY A 21 -6.19 -4.55 0.88
C GLY A 21 -6.72 -3.15 0.56
N ASN A 22 -6.26 -2.12 1.27
CA ASN A 22 -6.68 -0.73 1.06
C ASN A 22 -6.13 -0.15 -0.24
N ASP A 23 -4.81 -0.27 -0.45
CA ASP A 23 -4.11 0.53 -1.46
C ASP A 23 -4.02 -0.16 -2.83
N VAL A 24 -4.06 -1.51 -2.87
CA VAL A 24 -4.10 -2.25 -4.15
C VAL A 24 -5.39 -1.99 -4.88
N ILE A 25 -6.52 -1.92 -4.18
CA ILE A 25 -7.81 -1.62 -4.83
C ILE A 25 -7.78 -0.19 -5.39
N GLN A 26 -7.16 0.76 -4.69
CA GLN A 26 -7.02 2.14 -5.18
C GLN A 26 -6.09 2.25 -6.40
N THR A 27 -5.03 1.42 -6.46
CA THR A 27 -4.03 1.48 -7.55
C THR A 27 -4.39 0.60 -8.75
N LEU A 28 -4.88 -0.62 -8.52
CA LEU A 28 -5.17 -1.63 -9.53
C LEU A 28 -6.68 -1.81 -9.77
N GLY A 29 -7.56 -1.14 -9.03
CA GLY A 29 -9.01 -1.33 -9.14
C GLY A 29 -9.54 -1.00 -10.54
N THR A 30 -9.11 0.14 -11.12
CA THR A 30 -9.51 0.53 -12.48
C THR A 30 -9.00 -0.48 -13.53
N PHE A 31 -7.81 -1.03 -13.33
CA PHE A 31 -7.26 -2.10 -14.16
C PHE A 31 -8.08 -3.40 -14.05
N LEU A 32 -8.45 -3.79 -12.82
CA LEU A 32 -9.25 -4.97 -12.56
C LEU A 32 -10.63 -4.84 -13.22
N THR A 33 -11.36 -3.75 -12.96
CA THR A 33 -12.70 -3.51 -13.51
C THR A 33 -12.68 -3.37 -15.04
N SER A 34 -11.64 -2.76 -15.62
CA SER A 34 -11.53 -2.62 -17.08
C SER A 34 -11.30 -3.96 -17.79
N ASN A 35 -10.69 -4.94 -17.12
CA ASN A 35 -10.28 -6.21 -17.71
C ASN A 35 -11.12 -7.42 -17.22
N GLU A 36 -11.91 -7.29 -16.15
CA GLU A 36 -12.61 -8.42 -15.50
C GLU A 36 -13.52 -9.24 -16.43
N LYS A 37 -14.09 -8.61 -17.47
CA LYS A 37 -15.00 -9.27 -18.42
C LYS A 37 -14.26 -9.97 -19.55
N ARG A 38 -12.99 -9.62 -19.79
CA ARG A 38 -12.21 -10.07 -20.96
C ARG A 38 -11.05 -10.98 -20.59
N VAL A 39 -10.51 -10.81 -19.38
CA VAL A 39 -9.29 -11.47 -18.93
C VAL A 39 -9.59 -12.18 -17.62
N LYS A 40 -9.12 -13.43 -17.51
CA LYS A 40 -9.29 -14.22 -16.29
C LYS A 40 -8.46 -13.60 -15.16
N TRP A 41 -9.00 -13.63 -13.93
CA TRP A 41 -8.39 -13.03 -12.75
C TRP A 41 -6.94 -13.49 -12.52
N TRP A 42 -6.63 -14.77 -12.78
CA TRP A 42 -5.29 -15.32 -12.57
C TRP A 42 -4.25 -14.75 -13.55
N ILE A 43 -4.66 -14.26 -14.72
CA ILE A 43 -3.74 -13.59 -15.67
C ILE A 43 -3.43 -12.18 -15.17
N LEU A 44 -4.45 -11.46 -14.70
CA LEU A 44 -4.30 -10.14 -14.09
C LEU A 44 -3.43 -10.21 -12.82
N TRP A 45 -3.65 -11.27 -12.03
CA TRP A 45 -2.83 -11.59 -10.86
C TRP A 45 -1.40 -11.92 -11.27
N LEU A 46 -1.17 -12.79 -12.27
CA LEU A 46 0.17 -13.17 -12.71
C LEU A 46 0.95 -11.94 -13.19
N PHE A 47 0.31 -11.05 -13.94
CA PHE A 47 0.91 -9.77 -14.33
C PHE A 47 1.30 -8.94 -13.10
N SER A 48 0.37 -8.68 -12.19
CA SER A 48 0.60 -7.84 -11.01
C SER A 48 1.59 -8.45 -10.02
N ALA A 49 1.56 -9.78 -9.87
CA ALA A 49 2.47 -10.57 -9.04
C ALA A 49 3.88 -10.59 -9.63
N SER A 50 4.01 -10.62 -10.96
CA SER A 50 5.33 -10.54 -11.63
C SER A 50 6.00 -9.19 -11.38
N VAL A 51 5.26 -8.09 -11.45
CA VAL A 51 5.76 -6.75 -11.11
C VAL A 51 6.12 -6.66 -9.62
N LEU A 52 5.24 -7.12 -8.73
CA LEU A 52 5.51 -7.19 -7.29
C LEU A 52 6.77 -7.99 -6.98
N SER A 53 6.91 -9.16 -7.58
CA SER A 53 8.08 -10.03 -7.37
C SER A 53 9.35 -9.37 -7.92
N ALA A 54 9.29 -8.76 -9.09
CA ALA A 54 10.45 -8.07 -9.68
C ALA A 54 10.93 -6.91 -8.79
N VAL A 55 10.00 -6.09 -8.28
CA VAL A 55 10.32 -4.97 -7.37
C VAL A 55 10.90 -5.48 -6.05
N LEU A 56 10.32 -6.53 -5.45
CA LEU A 56 10.83 -7.09 -4.20
C LEU A 56 12.20 -7.75 -4.37
N ILE A 57 12.37 -8.56 -5.41
CA ILE A 57 13.66 -9.22 -5.71
C ILE A 57 14.73 -8.16 -5.98
N TYR A 58 14.42 -7.12 -6.76
CA TYR A 58 15.36 -6.04 -7.01
C TYR A 58 15.77 -5.35 -5.70
N GLY A 59 14.81 -4.96 -4.87
CA GLY A 59 15.10 -4.33 -3.56
C GLY A 59 15.93 -5.23 -2.65
N TYR A 60 15.62 -6.53 -2.60
CA TYR A 60 16.37 -7.52 -1.82
C TYR A 60 17.81 -7.69 -2.32
N VAL A 61 18.02 -7.77 -3.64
CA VAL A 61 19.36 -7.87 -4.24
C VAL A 61 20.18 -6.59 -4.01
N GLN A 62 19.54 -5.42 -4.01
CA GLN A 62 20.17 -4.15 -3.64
C GLN A 62 20.40 -4.00 -2.12
N GLY A 63 19.95 -4.98 -1.31
CA GLY A 63 20.10 -4.98 0.14
C GLY A 63 19.12 -4.06 0.87
N ASN A 64 18.13 -3.45 0.20
CA ASN A 64 17.13 -2.59 0.81
C ASN A 64 15.78 -2.71 0.10
N ILE A 65 14.86 -3.50 0.67
CA ILE A 65 13.52 -3.69 0.11
C ILE A 65 12.67 -2.42 0.21
N SER A 66 13.01 -1.53 1.15
CA SER A 66 12.29 -0.27 1.36
C SER A 66 12.78 0.90 0.51
N TYR A 67 13.75 0.68 -0.40
CA TYR A 67 14.25 1.70 -1.33
C TYR A 67 14.67 3.02 -0.64
N GLY A 68 15.30 2.92 0.53
CA GLY A 68 15.77 4.08 1.29
C GLY A 68 14.72 4.77 2.15
N ARG A 69 13.45 4.32 2.12
CA ARG A 69 12.35 4.93 2.87
C ARG A 69 12.50 4.75 4.37
N LEU A 70 13.11 3.65 4.81
CA LEU A 70 13.28 3.33 6.22
C LEU A 70 14.68 3.67 6.78
N ASP A 71 15.58 4.25 5.98
CA ASP A 71 16.97 4.50 6.37
C ASP A 71 17.11 5.48 7.56
N LYS A 72 16.08 6.30 7.79
CA LYS A 72 16.03 7.27 8.90
C LYS A 72 15.40 6.70 10.17
N PHE A 73 14.85 5.49 10.12
CA PHE A 73 14.18 4.86 11.26
C PHE A 73 15.18 4.07 12.09
N VAL A 74 15.10 4.23 13.40
CA VAL A 74 15.83 3.40 14.35
C VAL A 74 14.89 2.29 14.77
N PHE A 75 15.20 1.06 14.37
CA PHE A 75 14.36 -0.09 14.72
C PHE A 75 14.59 -0.49 16.19
N PRO A 76 13.51 -0.78 16.94
CA PRO A 76 13.64 -1.24 18.32
C PRO A 76 14.31 -2.61 18.36
N GLU A 77 15.14 -2.85 19.38
CA GLU A 77 15.73 -4.17 19.63
C GLU A 77 14.67 -5.23 19.91
N GLN A 78 13.59 -4.84 20.61
CA GLN A 78 12.46 -5.70 20.96
C GLN A 78 11.13 -5.10 20.48
N TYR A 79 10.34 -5.89 19.74
CA TYR A 79 9.00 -5.50 19.30
C TYR A 79 7.98 -5.88 20.38
N ALA A 80 7.44 -4.88 21.06
CA ALA A 80 6.34 -5.06 22.01
C ALA A 80 4.98 -5.24 21.30
N TRP A 81 4.00 -5.77 22.03
CA TRP A 81 2.67 -6.10 21.50
C TRP A 81 1.94 -4.91 20.84
N TYR A 82 2.18 -3.68 21.29
CA TYR A 82 1.50 -2.48 20.80
C TYR A 82 1.87 -2.13 19.34
N TYR A 83 2.96 -2.66 18.80
CA TYR A 83 3.27 -2.53 17.36
C TYR A 83 2.24 -3.22 16.46
N LEU A 84 1.39 -4.10 17.00
CA LEU A 84 0.26 -4.68 16.27
C LEU A 84 -0.95 -3.75 16.20
N LEU A 85 -1.00 -2.67 16.99
CA LEU A 85 -2.16 -1.78 17.01
C LEU A 85 -2.40 -1.07 15.68
N PRO A 86 -1.40 -0.47 14.99
CA PRO A 86 -1.63 0.19 13.71
C PRO A 86 -2.34 -0.70 12.67
N PRO A 87 -1.86 -1.92 12.36
CA PRO A 87 -2.52 -2.75 11.36
C PRO A 87 -3.89 -3.25 11.84
N ILE A 88 -4.10 -3.47 13.13
CA ILE A 88 -5.43 -3.84 13.67
C ILE A 88 -6.42 -2.68 13.51
N VAL A 89 -6.01 -1.46 13.84
CA VAL A 89 -6.83 -0.25 13.68
C VAL A 89 -7.10 0.02 12.21
N LEU A 90 -6.09 -0.12 11.34
CA LEU A 90 -6.29 -0.02 9.89
C LEU A 90 -7.35 -1.01 9.43
N LEU A 91 -7.25 -2.29 9.79
CA LEU A 91 -8.27 -3.29 9.41
C LEU A 91 -9.67 -2.92 9.89
N ALA A 92 -9.79 -2.41 11.11
CA ALA A 92 -11.09 -1.98 11.64
C ALA A 92 -11.66 -0.80 10.84
N ILE A 93 -10.84 0.20 10.50
CA ILE A 93 -11.29 1.40 9.80
C ILE A 93 -11.52 1.13 8.31
N THR A 94 -10.68 0.33 7.65
CA THR A 94 -10.88 -0.06 6.24
C THR A 94 -12.18 -0.83 6.06
N ARG A 95 -12.58 -1.62 7.07
CA ARG A 95 -13.87 -2.33 7.09
C ARG A 95 -15.09 -1.43 7.22
N LEU A 96 -14.91 -0.22 7.73
CA LEU A 96 -15.93 0.83 7.73
C LEU A 96 -15.95 1.60 6.40
N GLY A 97 -15.07 1.27 5.45
CA GLY A 97 -14.97 1.94 4.14
C GLY A 97 -14.37 3.34 4.22
N ILE A 98 -13.73 3.70 5.34
CA ILE A 98 -13.08 5.00 5.51
C ILE A 98 -11.66 4.90 4.93
N PRO A 99 -11.30 5.71 3.91
CA PRO A 99 -9.95 5.73 3.38
C PRO A 99 -9.01 6.38 4.39
N VAL A 100 -7.90 5.71 4.69
CA VAL A 100 -6.89 6.19 5.65
C VAL A 100 -5.50 6.17 5.02
N SER A 101 -4.64 7.09 5.46
CA SER A 101 -3.21 7.04 5.14
C SER A 101 -2.53 5.93 5.94
N THR A 102 -2.30 4.80 5.27
CA THR A 102 -1.58 3.62 5.78
C THR A 102 -0.17 3.98 6.25
N THR A 103 0.56 4.74 5.42
CA THR A 103 1.89 5.30 5.75
C THR A 103 1.87 6.06 7.07
N PHE A 104 0.92 6.98 7.25
CA PHE A 104 0.81 7.76 8.48
C PHE A 104 0.54 6.86 9.68
N MET A 105 -0.43 5.95 9.60
CA MET A 105 -0.80 5.15 10.76
C MET A 105 0.32 4.22 11.23
N ILE A 106 1.00 3.57 10.29
CA ILE A 106 2.05 2.60 10.63
C ILE A 106 3.36 3.30 10.96
N LEU A 107 3.90 4.10 10.04
CA LEU A 107 5.25 4.64 10.21
C LEU A 107 5.33 5.63 11.35
N THR A 108 4.25 6.33 11.68
CA THR A 108 4.30 7.28 12.79
C THR A 108 4.52 6.58 14.12
N LEU A 109 3.94 5.40 14.36
CA LEU A 109 4.24 4.61 15.57
C LEU A 109 5.73 4.24 15.62
N PHE A 110 6.31 3.78 14.50
CA PHE A 110 7.73 3.43 14.42
C PHE A 110 8.69 4.63 14.49
N SER A 111 8.20 5.84 14.25
CA SER A 111 8.97 7.07 14.38
C SER A 111 8.99 7.64 15.79
N LEU A 112 8.12 7.16 16.69
CA LEU A 112 8.11 7.58 18.09
C LEU A 112 9.24 6.85 18.82
N SER A 113 10.26 7.61 19.22
CA SER A 113 11.44 7.09 19.92
C SER A 113 11.13 6.54 21.31
N ASP A 114 10.06 7.03 21.95
CA ASP A 114 9.58 6.59 23.26
C ASP A 114 8.05 6.49 23.22
N ILE A 115 7.52 5.31 22.89
CA ILE A 115 6.08 5.06 23.04
C ILE A 115 5.84 4.69 24.51
N PRO A 116 5.01 5.45 25.25
CA PRO A 116 4.59 5.04 26.57
C PRO A 116 3.94 3.65 26.48
N GLY A 117 4.37 2.69 27.29
CA GLY A 117 3.81 1.34 27.31
C GLY A 117 2.34 1.26 27.73
N ASP A 118 1.78 2.38 28.19
CA ASP A 118 0.41 2.52 28.65
C ASP A 118 -0.53 2.96 27.51
N LEU A 119 -1.54 2.13 27.23
CA LEU A 119 -2.54 2.38 26.19
C LEU A 119 -3.23 3.76 26.31
N PRO A 120 -3.60 4.28 27.51
CA PRO A 120 -4.26 5.58 27.63
C PRO A 120 -3.36 6.77 27.23
N THR A 121 -2.07 6.74 27.57
CA THR A 121 -1.13 7.82 27.22
C THR A 121 -0.77 7.78 25.75
N MET A 122 -0.67 6.58 25.15
CA MET A 122 -0.52 6.43 23.70
C MET A 122 -1.74 6.98 22.94
N VAL A 123 -2.96 6.67 23.39
CA VAL A 123 -4.19 7.23 22.76
C VAL A 123 -4.22 8.75 22.88
N ASN A 124 -3.87 9.32 24.03
CA ASN A 124 -3.83 10.77 24.20
C ASN A 124 -2.77 11.44 23.30
N SER A 125 -1.59 10.81 23.13
CA SER A 125 -0.56 11.32 22.20
C SER A 125 -0.99 11.34 20.73
N VAL A 126 -1.97 10.50 20.35
CA VAL A 126 -2.56 10.49 18.99
C VAL A 126 -3.48 11.67 18.77
N PHE A 127 -4.19 12.11 19.80
CA PHE A 127 -5.16 13.20 19.71
C PHE A 127 -4.56 14.58 20.08
N ASP A 128 -3.40 14.62 20.72
CA ASP A 128 -2.70 15.86 21.03
C ASP A 128 -2.08 16.50 19.77
N THR A 129 -2.55 17.71 19.43
CA THR A 129 -2.11 18.46 18.25
C THR A 129 -0.68 19.01 18.40
N ASP A 130 -0.21 19.14 19.66
CA ASP A 130 1.11 19.67 20.00
C ASP A 130 2.24 18.64 19.87
N GLN A 131 1.91 17.35 19.76
CA GLN A 131 2.89 16.28 19.53
C GLN A 131 3.06 15.98 18.03
N GLN A 132 4.17 15.32 17.68
CA GLN A 132 4.55 15.01 16.30
C GLN A 132 3.42 14.28 15.53
N LEU A 133 2.60 13.47 16.21
CA LEU A 133 1.41 12.80 15.65
C LEU A 133 0.33 13.77 15.18
N GLY A 134 -0.09 14.72 16.02
CA GLY A 134 -1.19 15.63 15.70
C GLY A 134 -0.88 16.53 14.50
N SER A 135 0.37 16.98 14.38
CA SER A 135 0.83 17.76 13.21
C SER A 135 0.78 16.97 11.90
N MET A 136 0.95 15.65 11.96
CA MET A 136 0.87 14.76 10.80
C MET A 136 -0.58 14.44 10.42
N ILE A 137 -1.49 14.30 11.40
CA ILE A 137 -2.94 14.16 11.15
C ILE A 137 -3.46 15.38 10.38
N GLN A 138 -3.13 16.58 10.84
CA GLN A 138 -3.55 17.82 10.18
C GLN A 138 -3.02 17.91 8.74
N LYS A 139 -1.75 17.55 8.51
CA LYS A 139 -1.15 17.51 7.17
C LYS A 139 -1.84 16.49 6.27
N SER A 140 -2.17 15.30 6.78
CA SER A 140 -2.89 14.28 6.02
C SER A 140 -4.27 14.77 5.61
N TRP A 141 -5.05 15.33 6.54
CA TRP A 141 -6.37 15.88 6.26
C TRP A 141 -6.33 17.01 5.22
N MET A 142 -5.39 17.97 5.36
CA MET A 142 -5.20 19.05 4.39
C MET A 142 -4.80 18.49 3.01
N GLY A 143 -3.95 17.46 2.98
CA GLY A 143 -3.56 16.77 1.76
C GLY A 143 -4.76 16.17 1.01
N TYR A 144 -5.69 15.52 1.73
CA TYR A 144 -6.93 15.00 1.13
C TYR A 144 -7.79 16.10 0.53
N VAL A 145 -7.97 17.24 1.22
CA VAL A 145 -8.78 18.37 0.72
C VAL A 145 -8.17 18.96 -0.55
N VAL A 146 -6.85 19.18 -0.56
CA VAL A 146 -6.14 19.71 -1.73
C VAL A 146 -6.19 18.74 -2.91
N ALA A 147 -5.96 17.44 -2.66
CA ALA A 147 -6.03 16.41 -3.69
C ALA A 147 -7.44 16.31 -4.31
N PHE A 148 -8.48 16.38 -3.48
CA PHE A 148 -9.86 16.37 -3.94
C PHE A 148 -10.19 17.58 -4.82
N GLY A 149 -9.80 18.79 -4.40
CA GLY A 149 -9.97 20.00 -5.19
C GLY A 149 -9.22 19.94 -6.53
N ALA A 150 -7.96 19.51 -6.51
CA ALA A 150 -7.16 19.34 -7.71
C ALA A 150 -7.75 18.30 -8.67
N ALA A 151 -8.23 17.17 -8.15
CA ALA A 151 -8.86 16.11 -8.94
C ALA A 151 -10.12 16.62 -9.66
N ILE A 152 -10.96 17.43 -9.00
CA ILE A 152 -12.14 18.05 -9.64
C ILE A 152 -11.71 18.96 -10.79
N ILE A 153 -10.72 19.83 -10.56
CA ILE A 153 -10.25 20.77 -11.59
C ILE A 153 -9.70 20.00 -12.80
N ILE A 154 -8.82 19.02 -12.55
CA ILE A 154 -8.22 18.19 -13.60
C ILE A 154 -9.31 17.42 -14.35
N TYR A 155 -10.27 16.83 -13.64
CA TYR A 155 -11.38 16.11 -14.24
C TYR A 155 -12.22 17.01 -15.16
N LEU A 156 -12.59 18.21 -14.70
CA LEU A 156 -13.38 19.15 -15.50
C LEU A 156 -12.62 19.63 -16.75
N LEU A 157 -11.30 19.81 -16.66
CA LEU A 157 -10.45 20.20 -17.79
C LEU A 157 -10.31 19.05 -18.80
N ILE A 158 -9.96 17.85 -18.32
CA ILE A 158 -9.74 16.67 -19.17
C ILE A 158 -11.04 16.25 -19.84
N THR A 159 -12.16 16.18 -19.12
CA THR A 159 -13.43 15.72 -19.68
C THR A 159 -13.86 16.62 -20.85
N ARG A 160 -13.72 17.95 -20.74
CA ARG A 160 -14.02 18.87 -21.83
C ARG A 160 -13.18 18.64 -23.10
N LEU A 161 -11.90 18.30 -22.94
CA LEU A 161 -10.98 18.09 -24.07
C LEU A 161 -11.12 16.69 -24.69
N THR A 162 -11.31 15.68 -23.83
CA THR A 162 -11.11 14.29 -24.21
C THR A 162 -12.42 13.60 -24.57
N GLU A 163 -13.51 13.92 -23.87
CA GLU A 163 -14.81 13.26 -24.09
C GLU A 163 -15.35 13.57 -25.48
N LYS A 164 -15.26 14.84 -25.91
CA LYS A 164 -15.65 15.26 -27.27
C LYS A 164 -14.81 14.56 -28.34
N PHE A 165 -13.49 14.45 -28.13
CA PHE A 165 -12.59 13.79 -29.08
C PHE A 165 -12.87 12.29 -29.25
N PHE A 166 -13.14 11.57 -28.16
CA PHE A 166 -13.43 10.12 -28.20
C PHE A 166 -14.85 9.80 -28.66
N LEU A 167 -15.82 10.70 -28.44
CA LEU A 167 -17.16 10.59 -29.02
C LEU A 167 -17.11 10.76 -30.54
N ASP A 168 -16.32 11.71 -31.04
CA ASP A 168 -16.20 12.00 -32.47
C ASP A 168 -15.30 10.97 -33.21
N ASN A 169 -14.43 10.24 -32.49
CA ASN A 169 -13.49 9.26 -33.06
C ASN A 169 -13.61 7.89 -32.37
N PRO A 170 -14.60 7.06 -32.75
CA PRO A 170 -14.79 5.74 -32.15
C PRO A 170 -13.56 4.84 -32.37
N ILE A 171 -13.10 4.20 -31.30
CA ILE A 171 -11.88 3.41 -31.29
C ILE A 171 -12.03 2.19 -32.22
N THR A 172 -11.22 2.13 -33.28
CA THR A 172 -11.14 0.99 -34.19
C THR A 172 -10.61 -0.27 -33.48
N LYS A 173 -10.86 -1.47 -34.02
CA LYS A 173 -10.39 -2.74 -33.42
C LYS A 173 -8.87 -2.75 -33.18
N ASN A 174 -8.07 -2.19 -34.08
CA ASN A 174 -6.61 -2.10 -33.93
C ASN A 174 -6.20 -1.08 -32.85
N GLY A 175 -6.91 0.06 -32.76
CA GLY A 175 -6.70 1.03 -31.69
C GLY A 175 -6.96 0.43 -30.30
N ARG A 176 -7.95 -0.47 -30.18
CA ARG A 176 -8.25 -1.14 -28.90
C ARG A 176 -7.08 -1.97 -28.38
N VAL A 177 -6.34 -2.66 -29.26
CA VAL A 177 -5.15 -3.44 -28.87
C VAL A 177 -4.06 -2.52 -28.33
N PHE A 178 -3.75 -1.45 -29.05
CA PHE A 178 -2.77 -0.45 -28.61
C PHE A 178 -3.14 0.13 -27.24
N TRP A 179 -4.38 0.58 -27.05
CA TRP A 179 -4.84 1.14 -25.78
C TRP A 179 -4.85 0.13 -24.64
N THR A 180 -5.12 -1.15 -24.92
CA THR A 180 -5.02 -2.21 -23.91
C THR A 180 -3.56 -2.39 -23.48
N ILE A 181 -2.61 -2.44 -24.42
CA ILE A 181 -1.17 -2.55 -24.10
C ILE A 181 -0.71 -1.32 -23.31
N ALA A 182 -1.06 -0.12 -23.76
CA ALA A 182 -0.71 1.13 -23.08
C ALA A 182 -1.29 1.18 -21.65
N GLN A 183 -2.52 0.71 -21.46
CA GLN A 183 -3.12 0.59 -20.14
C GLN A 183 -2.33 -0.38 -19.25
N TRP A 184 -1.96 -1.55 -19.75
CA TRP A 184 -1.21 -2.54 -18.99
C TRP A 184 0.18 -2.02 -18.60
N CYS A 185 0.90 -1.38 -19.53
CA CYS A 185 2.20 -0.77 -19.26
C CYS A 185 2.11 0.36 -18.22
N SER A 186 1.14 1.27 -18.37
CA SER A 186 0.93 2.36 -17.40
C SER A 186 0.52 1.83 -16.02
N THR A 187 -0.33 0.80 -15.97
CA THR A 187 -0.69 0.13 -14.72
C THR A 187 0.53 -0.51 -14.07
N GLY A 188 1.35 -1.23 -14.84
CA GLY A 188 2.58 -1.84 -14.33
C GLY A 188 3.56 -0.82 -13.76
N PHE A 189 3.70 0.34 -14.41
CA PHE A 189 4.52 1.44 -13.92
C PHE A 189 3.96 2.05 -12.62
N LEU A 190 2.67 2.40 -12.58
CA LEU A 190 2.04 2.95 -11.37
C LEU A 190 2.13 1.97 -10.21
N TRP A 191 1.92 0.67 -10.49
CA TRP A 191 2.04 -0.38 -9.51
C TRP A 191 3.47 -0.53 -8.98
N SER A 192 4.49 -0.43 -9.85
CA SER A 192 5.88 -0.44 -9.39
C SER A 192 6.21 0.78 -8.52
N GLN A 193 5.70 1.97 -8.87
CA GLN A 193 5.92 3.17 -8.07
C GLN A 193 5.27 3.07 -6.70
N TRP A 194 4.04 2.56 -6.64
CA TRP A 194 3.37 2.31 -5.37
C TRP A 194 4.17 1.33 -4.51
N LEU A 195 4.59 0.20 -5.08
CA LEU A 195 5.39 -0.80 -4.36
C LEU A 195 6.67 -0.20 -3.79
N THR A 196 7.42 0.56 -4.58
CA THR A 196 8.66 1.22 -4.12
C THR A 196 8.43 2.17 -2.95
N GLN A 197 7.26 2.81 -2.86
CA GLN A 197 6.97 3.79 -1.81
C GLN A 197 6.34 3.18 -0.55
N ASP A 198 5.36 2.30 -0.73
CA ASP A 198 4.48 1.81 0.34
C ASP A 198 4.87 0.43 0.87
N LEU A 199 5.76 -0.32 0.20
CA LEU A 199 6.36 -1.53 0.80
C LEU A 199 7.07 -1.23 2.11
N ALA A 200 7.57 -0.01 2.30
CA ALA A 200 8.14 0.47 3.56
C ALA A 200 7.16 0.30 4.74
N ASN A 201 5.87 0.54 4.54
CA ASN A 201 4.83 0.43 5.58
C ASN A 201 4.66 -1.01 6.06
N ILE A 202 4.96 -1.98 5.20
CA ILE A 202 4.85 -3.40 5.51
C ILE A 202 6.19 -3.92 6.06
N TYR A 203 7.29 -3.58 5.40
CA TYR A 203 8.64 -4.05 5.75
C TYR A 203 9.24 -3.37 6.98
N VAL A 204 8.63 -2.32 7.53
CA VAL A 204 9.02 -1.76 8.84
C VAL A 204 8.97 -2.81 9.96
N TYR A 205 8.07 -3.79 9.85
CA TYR A 205 7.97 -4.92 10.77
C TYR A 205 9.10 -5.94 10.62
N LEU A 206 9.71 -6.00 9.44
CA LEU A 206 10.86 -6.87 9.14
C LEU A 206 12.14 -6.05 8.96
N ARG A 207 12.24 -4.91 9.65
CA ARG A 207 13.42 -4.02 9.65
C ARG A 207 13.92 -3.67 8.23
N GLY A 208 13.01 -3.32 7.33
CA GLY A 208 13.34 -2.96 5.94
C GLY A 208 13.88 -4.10 5.07
N GLY A 209 13.92 -5.33 5.57
CA GLY A 209 14.47 -6.48 4.88
C GLY A 209 16.00 -6.65 5.01
N PHE A 210 16.70 -5.75 5.71
CA PHE A 210 18.17 -5.76 5.80
C PHE A 210 18.75 -7.05 6.40
N GLU A 211 18.06 -7.64 7.39
CA GLU A 211 18.49 -8.85 8.08
C GLU A 211 17.70 -10.09 7.64
N THR A 212 16.84 -9.96 6.63
CA THR A 212 16.01 -11.09 6.21
C THR A 212 16.86 -12.15 5.51
N THR A 213 16.85 -13.37 6.07
CA THR A 213 17.46 -14.53 5.41
C THR A 213 16.76 -14.79 4.07
N PRO A 214 17.39 -15.47 3.10
CA PRO A 214 16.74 -15.84 1.85
C PRO A 214 15.42 -16.60 2.06
N PHE A 215 15.35 -17.40 3.13
CA PHE A 215 14.14 -18.08 3.54
C PHE A 215 13.07 -17.09 4.06
N GLY A 216 13.43 -16.16 4.95
CA GLY A 216 12.53 -15.12 5.43
C GLY A 216 12.01 -14.23 4.31
N PHE A 217 12.88 -13.83 3.38
CA PHE A 217 12.47 -13.11 2.17
C PHE A 217 11.47 -13.93 1.34
N GLY A 218 11.77 -15.21 1.07
CA GLY A 218 10.86 -16.10 0.35
C GLY A 218 9.48 -16.24 1.00
N VAL A 219 9.43 -16.33 2.34
CA VAL A 219 8.17 -16.34 3.09
C VAL A 219 7.43 -15.00 2.95
N SER A 220 8.12 -13.87 3.11
CA SER A 220 7.50 -12.54 2.96
C SER A 220 6.92 -12.31 1.57
N LEU A 221 7.64 -12.74 0.52
CA LEU A 221 7.20 -12.69 -0.86
C LEU A 221 5.98 -13.59 -1.09
N ALA A 222 6.00 -14.82 -0.57
CA ALA A 222 4.88 -15.75 -0.69
C ALA A 222 3.60 -15.21 -0.02
N ILE A 223 3.73 -14.55 1.14
CA ILE A 223 2.61 -13.88 1.82
C ILE A 223 2.03 -12.79 0.92
N LEU A 224 2.86 -11.89 0.39
CA LEU A 224 2.39 -10.77 -0.44
C LEU A 224 1.76 -11.24 -1.76
N VAL A 225 2.38 -12.22 -2.44
CA VAL A 225 1.84 -12.81 -3.68
C VAL A 225 0.53 -13.55 -3.42
N GLY A 226 0.43 -14.28 -2.31
CA GLY A 226 -0.78 -14.99 -1.88
C GLY A 226 -1.92 -14.03 -1.53
N LEU A 227 -1.63 -12.95 -0.81
CA LEU A 227 -2.60 -11.88 -0.53
C LEU A 227 -3.09 -11.20 -1.81
N LEU A 228 -2.18 -10.92 -2.74
CA LEU A 228 -2.55 -10.38 -4.05
C LEU A 228 -3.46 -11.35 -4.82
N ALA A 229 -3.20 -12.67 -4.73
CA ALA A 229 -4.07 -13.68 -5.34
C ALA A 229 -5.48 -13.63 -4.72
N TYR A 230 -5.56 -13.55 -3.40
CA TYR A 230 -6.82 -13.44 -2.67
C TYR A 230 -7.62 -12.19 -3.08
N ILE A 231 -6.97 -11.03 -3.21
CA ILE A 231 -7.63 -9.77 -3.62
C ILE A 231 -8.17 -9.87 -5.05
N PHE A 232 -7.38 -10.43 -5.98
CA PHE A 232 -7.79 -10.59 -7.37
C PHE A 232 -8.90 -11.64 -7.53
N TYR A 233 -8.87 -12.69 -6.71
CA TYR A 233 -9.91 -13.72 -6.67
C TYR A 233 -11.24 -13.17 -6.11
N SER A 234 -11.16 -12.41 -5.01
CA SER A 234 -12.33 -11.78 -4.37
C SER A 234 -12.85 -10.55 -5.11
N ARG A 235 -12.16 -10.11 -6.18
CA ARG A 235 -12.51 -8.94 -7.00
C ARG A 235 -12.67 -7.64 -6.22
N GLY A 236 -11.90 -7.48 -5.14
CA GLY A 236 -12.04 -6.30 -4.27
C GLY A 236 -13.36 -6.25 -3.51
N GLY A 237 -13.93 -7.41 -3.15
CA GLY A 237 -15.00 -7.46 -2.14
C GLY A 237 -14.60 -6.72 -0.87
N ALA A 238 -15.58 -6.21 -0.13
CA ALA A 238 -15.35 -5.42 1.08
C ALA A 238 -14.38 -6.14 2.02
N VAL A 239 -13.20 -5.54 2.20
CA VAL A 239 -12.25 -5.87 3.27
C VAL A 239 -12.86 -5.39 4.58
#